data_AF-A0A1W2AZV3-F1
#
_entry.id   AF-A0A1W2AZV3-F1
#
_cell.length_a   1.000
_cell.length_b   1.000
_cell.length_c   1.000
_cell.angle_alpha   90.00
_cell.angle_beta   90.00
_cell.angle_gamma   90.00
#
_symmetry.space_group_name_H-M   'P 1'
#
loop_
_entity.id
_entity.type
_entity.pdbx_description
1 polymer ?
#
loop_
_entity_poly.entity_id
_entity_poly.type
_entity_poly.pdbx_seq_one_letter_code
_entity_poly.pdbx_strand_id
1 'polypeptide(L)'
;MNKHLTFTIYLNNMNIGSMVLRAPGKYYKIAELLDVVPLAAEVDQFIRSVNAGAAPHSLFTLADLSSAAYEFELRFAGIVYLALRLKTGDSGKVLVFEWEGRFGDFRDGFKIF
;
A
#
# COMPACT_ATOMS: atom_id res chain seq x y z
N MET A 1 10.06 -0.56 -20.37
CA MET A 1 8.81 0.11 -19.92
C MET A 1 9.00 0.55 -18.48
N ASN A 2 8.90 1.85 -18.20
CA ASN A 2 8.96 2.34 -16.83
C ASN A 2 7.75 1.80 -16.05
N LYS A 3 8.00 0.93 -15.06
CA LYS A 3 6.97 0.43 -14.15
C LYS A 3 6.66 1.46 -13.06
N HIS A 4 6.41 2.71 -13.45
CA HIS A 4 6.18 3.80 -12.50
C HIS A 4 4.94 3.50 -11.64
N LEU A 5 5.17 3.38 -10.34
CA LEU A 5 4.14 3.30 -9.32
C LEU A 5 3.77 4.72 -8.89
N THR A 6 2.49 4.98 -8.72
CA THR A 6 2.01 6.06 -7.87
C THR A 6 1.32 5.43 -6.67
N PHE A 7 1.86 5.66 -5.48
CA PHE A 7 1.27 5.26 -4.22
C PHE A 7 1.10 6.52 -3.37
N THR A 8 -0.13 7.01 -3.30
CA THR A 8 -0.43 8.26 -2.59
C THR A 8 -1.38 8.01 -1.44
N ILE A 9 -1.03 8.54 -0.27
CA ILE A 9 -1.89 8.62 0.90
C ILE A 9 -2.30 10.09 1.10
N TYR A 10 -3.60 10.34 1.24
CA TYR A 10 -4.17 11.65 1.57
C TYR A 10 -4.71 11.59 2.99
N LEU A 11 -4.26 12.49 3.87
CA LEU A 11 -4.70 12.60 5.26
C LEU A 11 -5.84 13.62 5.33
N ASN A 12 -7.10 13.15 5.37
CA ASN A 12 -8.25 14.04 5.40
C ASN A 12 -8.52 14.59 6.80
N ASN A 13 -8.34 13.75 7.83
CA ASN A 13 -8.38 14.10 9.24
C ASN A 13 -7.43 13.17 10.03
N MET A 14 -7.38 13.25 11.37
CA MET A 14 -6.38 12.50 12.16
C MET A 14 -6.37 10.99 11.93
N ASN A 15 -7.52 10.36 11.62
CA ASN A 15 -7.63 8.90 11.52
C ASN A 15 -8.24 8.40 10.19
N ILE A 16 -8.73 9.29 9.35
CA ILE A 16 -9.43 8.98 8.10
C ILE A 16 -8.71 9.68 6.95
N GLY A 17 -8.51 8.94 5.87
CA GLY A 17 -7.87 9.47 4.68
C GLY A 17 -8.28 8.74 3.43
N SER A 18 -7.39 8.72 2.45
CA SER A 18 -7.58 7.98 1.22
C SER A 18 -6.27 7.43 0.72
N MET A 19 -6.32 6.28 0.06
CA MET A 19 -5.17 5.68 -0.61
C MET A 19 -5.46 5.57 -2.11
N VAL A 20 -4.48 5.98 -2.92
CA VAL A 20 -4.51 5.85 -4.37
C VAL A 20 -3.30 5.05 -4.82
N LEU A 21 -3.56 3.96 -5.55
CA LEU A 21 -2.56 3.09 -6.17
C LEU A 21 -2.73 3.13 -7.68
N ARG A 22 -1.66 3.41 -8.41
CA ARG A 22 -1.66 3.44 -9.88
C ARG A 22 -0.38 2.83 -10.43
N ALA A 23 -0.53 1.99 -11.44
CA ALA A 23 0.54 1.44 -12.26
C ALA A 23 0.05 1.38 -13.73
N PRO A 24 0.92 1.08 -14.72
CA PRO A 24 0.47 0.93 -16.11
C PRO A 24 -0.69 -0.08 -16.24
N GLY A 25 -1.84 0.39 -16.70
CA GLY A 25 -3.05 -0.42 -16.85
C GLY A 25 -3.78 -0.79 -15.56
N LYS A 26 -3.35 -0.28 -14.39
CA LYS A 26 -3.95 -0.59 -13.09
C LYS A 26 -4.22 0.69 -12.29
N TYR A 27 -5.42 0.83 -11.74
CA TYR A 27 -5.81 1.93 -10.86
C TYR A 27 -6.72 1.40 -9.75
N TYR A 28 -6.43 1.76 -8.52
CA TYR A 28 -7.28 1.46 -7.37
C TYR A 28 -7.27 2.63 -6.39
N LYS A 29 -8.44 2.93 -5.82
CA LYS A 29 -8.61 3.97 -4.81
C LYS A 29 -9.47 3.44 -3.68
N ILE A 30 -9.01 3.64 -2.45
CA ILE A 30 -9.82 3.51 -1.24
C ILE A 30 -10.09 4.92 -0.75
N ALA A 31 -11.36 5.33 -0.74
CA ALA A 31 -11.79 6.56 -0.09
C ALA A 31 -12.11 6.26 1.38
N GLU A 32 -12.02 7.28 2.24
CA GLU A 32 -12.42 7.18 3.65
C GLU A 32 -11.79 5.98 4.39
N LEU A 33 -10.50 5.76 4.11
CA LEU A 33 -9.69 4.72 4.70
C LEU A 33 -9.42 5.05 6.18
N LEU A 34 -9.74 4.11 7.06
CA LEU A 34 -9.41 4.17 8.48
C LEU A 34 -7.93 3.85 8.71
N ASP A 35 -7.38 4.34 9.82
CA ASP A 35 -6.00 4.08 10.24
C ASP A 35 -4.96 4.48 9.18
N VAL A 36 -5.26 5.56 8.44
CA VAL A 36 -4.42 6.06 7.36
C VAL A 36 -3.03 6.53 7.84
N VAL A 37 -2.94 7.07 9.06
CA VAL A 37 -1.67 7.50 9.68
C VAL A 37 -0.79 6.30 10.04
N PRO A 38 -1.29 5.28 10.77
CA PRO A 38 -0.57 4.01 10.94
C PRO A 38 -0.08 3.38 9.63
N LEU A 39 -0.91 3.35 8.59
CA LEU A 39 -0.50 2.84 7.28
C LEU A 39 0.68 3.64 6.70
N ALA A 40 0.60 4.97 6.72
CA ALA A 40 1.68 5.82 6.22
C ALA A 40 3.00 5.59 6.98
N ALA A 41 2.93 5.46 8.31
CA ALA A 41 4.09 5.16 9.15
C ALA A 41 4.70 3.78 8.84
N GLU A 42 3.86 2.77 8.60
CA GLU A 42 4.32 1.43 8.23
C GLU A 42 5.08 1.45 6.89
N VAL A 43 4.58 2.19 5.90
CA VAL A 43 5.24 2.33 4.59
C VAL A 43 6.58 3.05 4.73
N ASP A 44 6.63 4.13 5.52
CA ASP A 44 7.90 4.83 5.81
C ASP A 44 8.90 3.92 6.54
N GLN A 45 8.43 3.12 7.49
CA GLN A 45 9.26 2.16 8.21
C GLN A 45 9.79 1.05 7.30
N PHE A 46 8.97 0.56 6.38
CA PHE A 46 9.40 -0.39 5.34
C PHE A 46 10.53 0.21 4.49
N ILE A 47 10.38 1.46 4.03
CA ILE A 47 11.41 2.17 3.25
C ILE A 47 12.71 2.31 4.05
N ARG A 48 12.62 2.71 5.32
CA ARG A 48 13.80 2.83 6.21
C ARG A 48 14.51 1.49 6.41
N SER A 49 13.74 0.41 6.58
CA SER A 49 14.28 -0.94 6.78
C SER A 49 15.04 -1.42 5.54
N VAL A 50 14.49 -1.22 4.33
CA VAL A 50 15.19 -1.56 3.09
C VAL A 50 16.47 -0.73 2.92
N ASN A 51 16.43 0.58 3.19
CA ASN A 51 17.63 1.43 3.15
C ASN A 51 18.72 0.98 4.14
N ALA A 52 18.32 0.40 5.28
CA ALA A 52 19.24 -0.18 6.26
C ALA A 52 19.80 -1.56 5.85
N GLY A 53 19.41 -2.08 4.68
CA GLY A 53 19.87 -3.37 4.16
C GLY A 53 19.03 -4.57 4.61
N ALA A 54 17.87 -4.36 5.23
CA ALA A 54 16.98 -5.45 5.62
C ALA A 54 16.11 -5.94 4.45
N ALA A 55 15.50 -7.12 4.63
CA ALA A 55 14.49 -7.70 3.73
C ALA A 55 13.12 -7.76 4.44
N PRO A 56 12.48 -6.61 4.70
CA PRO A 56 11.23 -6.55 5.45
C PRO A 56 10.06 -7.21 4.71
N HIS A 57 9.11 -7.68 5.51
CA HIS A 57 7.79 -8.13 5.08
C HIS A 57 6.74 -7.58 6.06
N SER A 58 5.86 -6.73 5.54
CA SER A 58 4.81 -6.05 6.29
C SER A 58 3.44 -6.52 5.78
N LEU A 59 2.58 -6.93 6.70
CA LEU A 59 1.19 -7.27 6.44
C LEU A 59 0.31 -6.39 7.33
N PHE A 60 -0.55 -5.60 6.70
CA PHE A 60 -1.40 -4.63 7.38
C PHE A 60 -2.86 -4.87 7.02
N THR A 61 -3.74 -4.92 8.01
CA THR A 61 -5.18 -4.98 7.76
C THR A 61 -5.73 -3.55 7.77
N LEU A 62 -6.44 -3.20 6.71
CA LEU A 62 -7.08 -1.91 6.55
C LEU A 62 -8.59 -2.07 6.54
N ALA A 63 -9.31 -1.02 6.90
CA ALA A 63 -10.75 -0.95 6.73
C ALA A 63 -11.15 0.44 6.21
N ASP A 64 -12.25 0.51 5.45
CA ASP A 64 -12.89 1.79 5.14
C ASP A 64 -14.12 2.04 6.02
N LEU A 65 -14.71 3.25 5.93
CA LEU A 65 -15.91 3.60 6.69
C LEU A 65 -17.14 2.73 6.37
N SER A 66 -17.13 2.00 5.24
CA SER A 66 -18.20 1.06 4.88
C SER A 66 -18.00 -0.34 5.47
N SER A 67 -16.97 -0.53 6.31
CA SER A 67 -16.55 -1.82 6.86
C SER A 67 -15.97 -2.79 5.83
N ALA A 68 -15.57 -2.32 4.64
CA ALA A 68 -14.82 -3.16 3.71
C ALA A 68 -13.41 -3.35 4.26
N ALA A 69 -12.98 -4.61 4.38
CA ALA A 69 -11.68 -4.96 4.95
C ALA A 69 -10.69 -5.33 3.85
N TYR A 70 -9.46 -4.83 3.97
CA TYR A 70 -8.39 -5.08 3.02
C TYR A 70 -7.17 -5.68 3.72
N GLU A 71 -6.43 -6.49 2.98
CA GLU A 71 -5.07 -6.90 3.32
C GLU A 71 -4.10 -6.15 2.41
N PHE A 72 -3.23 -5.37 3.02
CA PHE A 72 -2.14 -4.67 2.38
C PHE A 72 -0.83 -5.40 2.69
N GLU A 73 -0.07 -5.73 1.66
CA GLU A 73 1.19 -6.47 1.77
C GLU A 73 2.32 -5.69 1.11
N LEU A 74 3.42 -5.49 1.83
CA LEU A 74 4.69 -5.03 1.30
C LEU A 74 5.78 -6.04 1.62
N ARG A 75 6.53 -6.47 0.60
CA ARG A 75 7.64 -7.40 0.78
C ARG A 75 8.84 -6.97 -0.04
N PHE A 76 10.03 -7.03 0.53
CA PHE A 76 11.27 -6.78 -0.19
C PHE A 76 12.16 -8.02 -0.24
N ALA A 77 12.51 -8.45 -1.45
CA ALA A 77 13.45 -9.54 -1.71
C ALA A 77 14.25 -9.23 -2.99
N GLY A 78 15.01 -8.13 -2.98
CA GLY A 78 15.71 -7.58 -4.15
C GLY A 78 14.82 -6.71 -5.06
N ILE A 79 13.52 -7.01 -5.11
CA ILE A 79 12.47 -6.15 -5.64
C ILE A 79 11.39 -5.93 -4.58
N VAL A 80 10.60 -4.86 -4.73
CA VAL A 80 9.43 -4.61 -3.88
C VAL A 80 8.22 -5.27 -4.53
N TYR A 81 7.51 -6.05 -3.74
CA TYR A 81 6.15 -6.54 -4.01
C TYR A 81 5.17 -5.72 -3.18
N LEU A 82 4.15 -5.16 -3.83
CA LEU A 82 3.01 -4.50 -3.20
C LEU A 82 1.75 -5.22 -3.66
N ALA A 83 0.91 -5.66 -2.71
CA ALA A 83 -0.42 -6.18 -3.02
C ALA A 83 -1.48 -5.59 -2.10
N LEU A 84 -2.67 -5.46 -2.66
CA LEU A 84 -3.89 -5.10 -1.95
C LEU A 84 -4.96 -6.13 -2.30
N ARG A 85 -5.54 -6.75 -1.28
CA ARG A 85 -6.61 -7.74 -1.43
C ARG A 85 -7.84 -7.30 -0.65
N LEU A 86 -9.00 -7.28 -1.30
CA LEU A 86 -10.29 -7.07 -0.64
C LEU A 86 -10.73 -8.40 -0.01
N LYS A 87 -11.07 -8.41 1.28
CA LYS A 87 -11.64 -9.58 1.95
C LYS A 87 -13.12 -9.72 1.56
N THR A 88 -13.52 -10.91 1.12
CA THR A 88 -14.88 -11.25 0.71
C THR A 88 -15.38 -12.43 1.54
N GLY A 89 -16.14 -12.14 2.61
CA GLY A 89 -16.59 -13.14 3.57
C GLY A 89 -15.46 -13.70 4.46
N ASP A 90 -15.73 -14.81 5.14
CA ASP A 90 -14.85 -15.34 6.21
C ASP A 90 -13.50 -15.87 5.71
N SER A 91 -13.40 -16.28 4.44
CA SER A 91 -12.19 -16.92 3.88
C SER A 91 -11.80 -16.43 2.49
N GLY A 92 -12.64 -15.62 1.83
CA GLY A 92 -12.36 -15.12 0.48
C GLY A 92 -11.47 -13.89 0.50
N LYS A 93 -10.54 -13.82 -0.45
CA LYS A 93 -9.75 -12.62 -0.75
C LYS A 93 -9.69 -12.44 -2.26
N VAL A 94 -9.95 -11.22 -2.73
CA VAL A 94 -9.84 -10.85 -4.14
C VAL A 94 -8.67 -9.89 -4.29
N LEU A 95 -7.71 -10.23 -5.15
CA LEU A 95 -6.61 -9.33 -5.49
C LEU A 95 -7.15 -8.14 -6.30
N VAL A 96 -7.06 -6.94 -5.74
CA VAL A 96 -7.58 -5.71 -6.37
C VAL A 96 -6.47 -4.82 -6.91
N PHE A 97 -5.25 -4.95 -6.37
CA PHE A 97 -4.08 -4.29 -6.91
C PHE A 97 -2.83 -5.12 -6.61
N GLU A 98 -1.91 -5.18 -7.56
CA GLU A 98 -0.57 -5.72 -7.36
C GLU A 98 0.44 -4.93 -8.20
N TRP A 99 1.65 -4.82 -7.66
CA TRP A 99 2.77 -4.22 -8.36
C TRP A 99 4.09 -4.84 -7.89
N GLU A 100 5.01 -5.02 -8.84
CA GLU A 100 6.38 -5.46 -8.58
C GLU A 100 7.38 -4.60 -9.34
N GLY A 101 8.37 -4.07 -8.63
CA GLY A 101 9.38 -3.22 -9.22
C GLY A 101 10.57 -2.93 -8.32
N ARG A 102 11.46 -2.07 -8.81
CA ARG A 102 12.68 -1.70 -8.08
C ARG A 102 12.31 -0.87 -6.86
N PHE A 103 13.12 -0.98 -5.81
CA PHE A 103 12.91 -0.19 -4.60
C PHE A 103 12.92 1.33 -4.85
N GLY A 104 13.77 1.81 -5.77
CA GLY A 104 13.78 3.23 -6.17
C GLY A 104 12.43 3.69 -6.73
N ASP A 105 11.84 2.90 -7.64
CA ASP A 105 10.53 3.23 -8.25
C ASP A 105 9.41 3.24 -7.19
N PHE A 106 9.45 2.31 -6.24
CA PHE A 106 8.51 2.27 -5.11
C PHE A 106 8.64 3.50 -4.21
N ARG A 107 9.86 3.78 -3.75
CA ARG A 107 10.16 4.89 -2.84
C ARG A 107 9.80 6.23 -3.48
N ASP A 108 10.18 6.43 -4.73
CA ASP A 108 9.95 7.70 -5.43
C ASP A 108 8.45 7.90 -5.76
N GLY A 109 7.73 6.80 -5.96
CA GLY A 109 6.29 6.74 -6.18
C GLY A 109 5.42 6.93 -4.93
N PHE A 110 5.97 6.70 -3.72
CA PHE A 110 5.27 6.92 -2.46
C PHE A 110 5.21 8.40 -2.08
N LYS A 111 4.02 8.90 -1.75
CA LYS A 111 3.74 10.28 -1.33
C LYS A 111 2.65 10.32 -0.25
N ILE A 112 2.78 11.25 0.69
CA ILE A 112 1.76 11.58 1.68
C ILE A 112 1.39 13.06 1.49
N PHE A 113 0.09 13.37 1.50
CA PHE A 113 -0.46 14.73 1.40
C PHE A 113 -1.45 15.01 2.52
#